data_AF-Q1NB54-F1
#
_entry.id   AF-Q1NB54-F1
#
_cell.length_a   1.000
_cell.length_b   1.000
_cell.length_c   1.000
_cell.angle_alpha   90.00
_cell.angle_beta   90.00
_cell.angle_gamma   90.00
#
_symmetry.space_group_name_H-M   'P 1'
#
loop_
_entity.id
_entity.type
_entity.pdbx_description
1 polymer ?
#
loop_
_entity_poly.entity_id
_entity_poly.type
_entity_poly.pdbx_seq_one_letter_code
_entity_poly.pdbx_strand_id
1 'polypeptide(L)'
;MTQHLKLRIHVTEPWDFERQAGTAELTGWTTNHADPDNEEWEVHLDHGFDFNKRHIGTLLVGPRYVGERLERMFDAVSGFPVRLAHRQDGEWHFAFVAMISQRHDKPAPDGQADDHQDHGTI
;
A
#
# COMPACT_ATOMS: atom_id res chain seq x y z
N MET A 1 19.47 3.44 -3.60
CA MET A 1 18.75 2.34 -4.29
C MET A 1 17.27 2.61 -4.12
N THR A 2 16.53 2.76 -5.22
CA THR A 2 15.06 2.87 -5.20
C THR A 2 14.49 1.47 -5.01
N GLN A 3 14.14 1.13 -3.77
CA GLN A 3 13.49 -0.14 -3.44
C GLN A 3 11.98 0.01 -3.57
N HIS A 4 11.30 -0.93 -4.23
CA HIS A 4 9.85 -1.01 -4.18
C HIS A 4 9.41 -1.59 -2.85
N LEU A 5 8.57 -0.85 -2.14
CA LEU A 5 8.04 -1.22 -0.83
C LEU A 5 6.60 -1.64 -1.00
N LYS A 6 6.28 -2.88 -0.60
CA LYS A 6 4.91 -3.38 -0.60
C LYS A 6 4.17 -2.86 0.63
N LEU A 7 2.97 -2.36 0.40
CA LEU A 7 2.16 -1.66 1.38
C LEU A 7 0.77 -2.32 1.50
N ARG A 8 0.24 -2.22 2.71
CA ARG A 8 -1.17 -2.48 3.02
C ARG A 8 -1.76 -1.22 3.63
N ILE A 9 -2.88 -0.78 3.07
CA ILE A 9 -3.63 0.40 3.47
C ILE A 9 -5.02 -0.08 3.92
N HIS A 10 -5.32 0.11 5.20
CA HIS A 10 -6.64 -0.14 5.77
C HIS A 10 -7.42 1.17 5.81
N VAL A 11 -8.41 1.33 4.95
CA VAL A 11 -9.24 2.54 4.87
C VAL A 11 -10.17 2.61 6.08
N THR A 12 -10.02 3.63 6.90
CA THR A 12 -10.82 3.84 8.12
C THR A 12 -11.98 4.80 7.89
N GLU A 13 -11.84 5.76 6.98
CA GLU A 13 -12.91 6.70 6.65
C GLU A 13 -12.99 6.94 5.12
N PRO A 14 -14.22 7.01 4.56
CA PRO A 14 -15.49 6.89 5.25
C PRO A 14 -15.77 5.43 5.67
N TRP A 15 -16.53 5.25 6.74
CA TRP A 15 -16.85 3.92 7.28
C TRP A 15 -17.60 3.03 6.29
N ASP A 16 -18.24 3.61 5.28
CA ASP A 16 -18.97 2.87 4.24
C ASP A 16 -18.12 2.53 3.01
N PHE A 17 -16.82 2.84 3.03
CA PHE A 17 -15.89 2.53 1.95
C PHE A 17 -15.93 1.06 1.55
N GLU A 18 -15.90 0.14 2.51
CA GLU A 18 -15.93 -1.31 2.25
C GLU A 18 -17.15 -1.73 1.43
N ARG A 19 -18.32 -1.13 1.69
CA ARG A 19 -19.53 -1.38 0.91
C ARG A 19 -19.40 -0.91 -0.55
N GLN A 20 -18.64 0.16 -0.79
CA GLN A 20 -18.44 0.72 -2.13
C GLN A 20 -17.35 -0.03 -2.91
N ALA A 21 -16.21 -0.30 -2.26
CA ALA A 21 -15.02 -0.88 -2.87
C ALA A 21 -14.95 -2.43 -2.77
N GLY A 22 -15.84 -3.05 -1.99
CA GLY A 22 -15.85 -4.50 -1.73
C GLY A 22 -14.82 -4.97 -0.69
N THR A 23 -13.97 -4.08 -0.19
CA THR A 23 -12.96 -4.34 0.85
C THR A 23 -12.57 -3.01 1.52
N ALA A 24 -12.21 -3.05 2.80
CA ALA A 24 -11.53 -1.94 3.48
C ALA A 24 -10.00 -1.96 3.30
N GLU A 25 -9.47 -3.07 2.78
CA GLU A 25 -8.04 -3.33 2.62
C GLU A 25 -7.60 -3.11 1.18
N LEU A 26 -6.72 -2.13 0.97
CA LEU A 26 -6.02 -1.89 -0.27
C LEU A 26 -4.57 -2.36 -0.16
N THR A 27 -4.04 -2.88 -1.26
CA THR A 27 -2.65 -3.31 -1.34
C THR A 27 -2.00 -2.71 -2.57
N GLY A 28 -0.70 -2.50 -2.49
CA GLY A 28 0.06 -1.86 -3.55
C GLY A 28 1.52 -1.72 -3.20
N TRP A 29 2.20 -0.86 -3.94
CA TRP A 29 3.60 -0.58 -3.73
C TRP A 29 3.92 0.90 -3.94
N THR A 30 4.99 1.36 -3.32
CA THR A 30 5.58 2.68 -3.53
C THR A 30 7.09 2.55 -3.75
N THR A 31 7.71 3.64 -4.21
CA THR A 31 9.17 3.72 -4.29
C THR A 31 9.70 4.35 -3.01
N ASN A 32 10.71 3.74 -2.39
CA ASN A 32 11.40 4.37 -1.27
C ASN A 32 12.15 5.62 -1.77
N HIS A 33 11.69 6.80 -1.35
CA HIS A 33 12.37 8.05 -1.65
C HIS A 33 13.49 8.25 -0.63
N ALA A 34 14.72 8.44 -1.13
CA ALA A 34 15.87 8.76 -0.26
C ALA A 34 15.87 10.22 0.24
N ASP A 35 14.91 11.02 -0.23
CA ASP A 35 14.74 12.41 0.15
C ASP A 35 13.98 12.49 1.48
N PRO A 36 14.63 12.96 2.58
CA PRO A 36 13.97 13.13 3.86
C PRO A 36 12.83 14.15 3.81
N ASP A 37 12.87 15.10 2.88
CA ASP A 37 11.85 16.14 2.78
C ASP A 37 10.61 15.70 2.00
N ASN A 38 10.57 14.46 1.51
CA ASN A 38 9.40 13.93 0.83
C ASN A 38 8.32 13.46 1.83
N GLU A 39 7.30 14.29 2.02
CA GLU A 39 6.21 14.05 2.96
C GLU A 39 5.01 13.31 2.33
N GLU A 40 4.99 13.10 1.01
CA GLU A 40 3.89 12.46 0.30
C GLU A 40 4.39 11.39 -0.68
N TRP A 41 3.77 10.22 -0.66
CA TRP A 41 4.20 9.06 -1.45
C TRP A 41 3.12 8.65 -2.44
N GLU A 42 3.48 8.50 -3.71
CA GLU A 42 2.61 7.85 -4.68
C GLU A 42 2.61 6.35 -4.44
N VAL A 43 1.43 5.79 -4.22
CA VAL A 43 1.19 4.35 -4.07
C VAL A 43 0.41 3.86 -5.27
N HIS A 44 0.99 2.87 -5.96
CA HIS A 44 0.36 2.15 -7.05
C HIS A 44 -0.36 0.93 -6.48
N LEU A 45 -1.68 0.84 -6.69
CA LEU A 45 -2.50 -0.24 -6.17
C LEU A 45 -2.39 -1.49 -7.03
N ASP A 46 -2.40 -2.67 -6.41
CA ASP A 46 -2.31 -3.96 -7.10
C ASP A 46 -3.56 -4.21 -7.96
N HIS A 47 -4.74 -3.81 -7.48
CA HIS A 47 -6.03 -4.04 -8.13
C HIS A 47 -6.89 -2.79 -8.33
N GLY A 48 -6.54 -1.68 -7.66
CA GLY A 48 -7.37 -0.48 -7.63
C GLY A 48 -8.75 -0.71 -7.00
N PHE A 49 -9.61 0.30 -7.08
CA PHE A 49 -11.03 0.22 -6.70
C PHE A 49 -11.83 1.31 -7.42
N ASP A 50 -13.15 1.14 -7.48
CA ASP A 50 -14.05 2.15 -8.07
C ASP A 50 -14.56 3.12 -7.00
N PHE A 51 -14.46 4.42 -7.29
CA PHE A 51 -14.96 5.49 -6.43
C PHE A 51 -15.47 6.65 -7.28
N ASN A 52 -16.65 7.19 -6.96
CA ASN A 52 -17.26 8.30 -7.69
C ASN A 52 -17.25 8.13 -9.23
N LYS A 53 -17.60 6.92 -9.71
CA LYS A 53 -17.63 6.53 -11.14
C LYS A 53 -16.27 6.56 -11.84
N ARG A 54 -15.17 6.54 -11.09
CA ARG A 54 -13.79 6.47 -11.61
C ARG A 54 -13.08 5.27 -11.00
N HIS A 55 -12.24 4.61 -11.79
CA HIS A 55 -11.35 3.59 -11.28
C HIS A 55 -10.06 4.24 -10.76
N ILE A 56 -9.75 4.01 -9.48
CA ILE A 56 -8.58 4.55 -8.80
C ILE A 56 -7.50 3.47 -8.71
N GLY A 57 -6.43 3.63 -9.47
CA GLY A 57 -5.25 2.74 -9.46
C GLY A 57 -4.02 3.33 -8.76
N THR A 58 -4.02 4.63 -8.49
CA THR A 58 -2.91 5.33 -7.81
C THR A 58 -3.46 6.28 -6.76
N LEU A 59 -2.81 6.32 -5.60
CA LEU A 59 -3.13 7.22 -4.50
C LEU A 59 -1.89 8.01 -4.10
N LEU A 60 -2.08 9.24 -3.68
CA LEU A 60 -1.08 9.99 -2.94
C LEU A 60 -1.35 9.82 -1.44
N VAL A 61 -0.34 9.36 -0.72
CA VAL A 61 -0.40 9.09 0.71
C VAL A 61 0.42 10.14 1.45
N GLY A 62 -0.20 10.81 2.41
CA GLY A 62 0.47 11.80 3.26
C GLY A 62 0.16 11.59 4.74
N PRO A 63 0.96 12.17 5.65
CA PRO A 63 0.67 12.14 7.08
C PRO A 63 -0.71 12.74 7.38
N ARG A 64 -1.42 12.14 8.35
CA ARG A 64 -2.74 12.65 8.78
C ARG A 64 -2.60 13.92 9.61
N TYR A 65 -1.62 13.97 10.52
CA TYR A 65 -1.47 15.08 11.46
C TYR A 65 -0.29 15.99 11.14
N VAL A 66 -0.39 17.26 11.54
CA VAL A 66 0.68 18.25 11.37
C VAL A 66 1.89 17.87 12.21
N GLY A 67 3.08 17.92 11.61
CA GLY A 67 4.34 17.57 12.28
C GLY A 67 4.68 16.08 12.24
N GLU A 68 3.80 15.24 11.67
CA GLU A 68 4.11 13.86 11.34
C GLU A 68 4.85 13.79 10.00
N ARG A 69 5.83 12.88 9.89
CA ARG A 69 6.58 12.63 8.65
C ARG A 69 6.54 11.14 8.31
N LEU A 70 6.34 10.83 7.03
CA LEU A 70 6.33 9.46 6.52
C LEU A 70 7.73 8.82 6.43
N GLU A 71 8.80 9.58 6.68
CA GLU A 71 10.20 9.12 6.65
C GLU A 71 10.45 7.81 7.42
N ARG A 72 9.71 7.58 8.51
CA ARG A 72 9.97 6.50 9.48
C ARG A 72 9.03 5.30 9.38
N MET A 73 8.18 5.25 8.35
CA MET A 73 7.11 4.24 8.28
C MET A 73 7.63 2.78 8.33
N PHE A 74 8.93 2.56 8.08
CA PHE A 74 9.57 1.25 8.11
C PHE A 74 10.36 0.92 9.39
N ASP A 75 10.60 1.88 10.28
CA ASP A 75 11.48 1.65 11.44
C ASP A 75 10.73 1.21 12.72
N ALA A 76 9.40 1.41 12.84
CA ALA A 76 8.75 1.11 14.11
C ALA A 76 7.22 0.91 14.18
N VAL A 77 6.40 1.20 13.16
CA VAL A 77 4.94 1.29 13.40
C VAL A 77 4.11 0.46 12.43
N SER A 78 3.53 -0.61 12.95
CA SER A 78 2.32 -1.20 12.39
C SER A 78 1.15 -0.23 12.58
N GLY A 79 0.66 0.36 11.48
CA GLY A 79 -0.54 1.21 11.48
C GLY A 79 -0.23 2.68 11.73
N PHE A 80 0.32 3.36 10.72
CA PHE A 80 0.52 4.80 10.72
C PHE A 80 -0.71 5.51 10.11
N PRO A 81 -1.28 6.55 10.75
CA PRO A 81 -2.45 7.24 10.21
C PRO A 81 -2.06 8.14 9.04
N VAL A 82 -2.80 8.00 7.93
CA VAL A 82 -2.55 8.75 6.69
C VAL A 82 -3.82 9.32 6.10
N ARG A 83 -3.65 10.40 5.34
CA ARG A 83 -4.63 10.86 4.36
C ARG A 83 -4.31 10.26 3.00
N LEU A 84 -5.36 9.89 2.27
CA LEU A 84 -5.27 9.42 0.89
C LEU A 84 -5.90 10.47 -0.01
N ALA A 85 -5.20 10.81 -1.09
CA ALA A 85 -5.73 11.60 -2.18
C ALA A 85 -5.71 10.79 -3.47
N HIS A 86 -6.72 10.98 -4.32
CA HIS A 86 -6.73 10.41 -5.66
C HIS A 86 -6.52 11.52 -6.69
N ARG A 87 -6.06 11.13 -7.88
CA ARG A 87 -5.85 12.09 -8.96
C ARG A 87 -7.17 12.39 -9.66
N GLN A 88 -7.46 13.67 -9.84
CA GLN A 88 -8.59 14.15 -10.63
C GLN A 88 -8.16 15.40 -11.40
N ASP A 89 -8.37 15.37 -12.71
CA ASP A 89 -8.14 16.51 -13.61
C ASP A 89 -6.71 17.09 -13.53
N GLY A 90 -5.73 16.24 -13.22
CA GLY A 90 -4.32 16.58 -13.07
C GLY A 90 -3.88 16.86 -11.64
N GLU A 91 -4.81 17.15 -10.73
CA GLU A 91 -4.59 17.54 -9.34
C GLU A 91 -4.87 16.40 -8.36
N TRP A 92 -4.33 16.51 -7.14
CA TRP A 92 -4.56 15.58 -6.05
C TRP A 92 -5.70 16.07 -5.17
N HIS A 93 -6.74 15.26 -5.03
CA HIS A 93 -7.91 15.57 -4.22
C HIS A 93 -8.00 14.61 -3.04
N PHE A 94 -8.15 15.17 -1.84
CA PHE A 94 -8.39 14.37 -0.63
C PHE A 94 -9.61 13.47 -0.83
N ALA A 95 -9.50 12.23 -0.36
CA ALA A 95 -10.52 11.22 -0.53
C ALA A 95 -10.82 10.46 0.76
N PHE A 96 -9.79 9.98 1.46
CA PHE A 96 -9.95 9.01 2.54
C PHE A 96 -8.98 9.24 3.69
N VAL A 97 -9.30 8.63 4.82
CA VAL A 97 -8.36 8.42 5.92
C VAL A 97 -8.09 6.92 6.03
N ALA A 98 -6.84 6.56 6.28
CA ALA A 98 -6.45 5.17 6.43
C ALA A 98 -5.35 4.97 7.45
N MET A 99 -5.14 3.71 7.81
CA MET A 99 -3.95 3.23 8.49
C MET A 99 -3.08 2.51 7.48
N ILE A 100 -1.80 2.83 7.42
CA ILE A 100 -0.86 2.20 6.50
C ILE A 100 0.19 1.38 7.24
N SER A 101 0.60 0.28 6.63
CA SER A 101 1.60 -0.64 7.16
C SER A 101 2.40 -1.29 6.04
N GLN A 102 3.64 -1.72 6.34
CA GLN A 102 4.41 -2.54 5.43
C GLN A 102 3.74 -3.90 5.27
N ARG A 103 3.56 -4.33 4.01
CA ARG A 103 3.10 -5.67 3.67
C ARG A 103 4.31 -6.58 3.54
N HIS A 104 4.44 -7.52 4.46
CA HIS A 104 5.39 -8.61 4.33
C HIS A 104 4.79 -9.67 3.42
N ASP A 105 5.56 -10.16 2.44
CA ASP A 105 5.18 -11.38 1.75
C ASP A 105 5.20 -12.50 2.79
N LYS A 106 4.07 -13.18 2.97
CA LYS A 106 4.00 -14.34 3.85
C LYS A 106 5.04 -15.34 3.33
N PRO A 107 5.99 -15.84 4.14
CA PRO A 107 6.77 -16.98 3.71
C PRO A 107 5.78 -18.06 3.30
N ALA A 108 5.98 -18.65 2.12
CA ALA A 108 5.24 -19.84 1.74
C ALA A 108 5.30 -20.79 2.94
N PRO A 109 4.18 -21.42 3.35
CA PRO A 109 4.26 -22.42 4.41
C PRO A 109 5.33 -23.43 4.00
N ASP A 110 6.37 -23.58 4.83
CA ASP A 110 7.44 -24.54 4.62
C ASP A 110 6.82 -25.90 4.32
N GLY A 111 6.92 -26.35 3.07
CA GLY A 111 6.09 -27.47 2.65
C GLY A 111 6.27 -27.89 1.21
N GLN A 112 7.50 -28.27 0.82
CA GLN A 112 7.75 -29.42 -0.07
C GLN A 112 9.25 -29.52 -0.33
N ALA A 113 9.87 -30.56 0.22
CA ALA A 113 11.09 -31.09 -0.35
C ALA A 113 10.77 -31.46 -1.80
N ASP A 114 11.45 -30.78 -2.72
CA ASP A 114 11.51 -31.12 -4.12
C ASP A 114 12.30 -32.43 -4.22
N ASP A 115 11.66 -33.56 -3.89
CA ASP A 115 12.22 -34.90 -4.10
C ASP A 115 12.03 -35.24 -5.58
N HIS A 116 12.72 -34.47 -6.43
CA HIS A 116 12.96 -34.84 -7.81
C HIS A 116 14.04 -35.91 -7.80
N GLN A 117 13.65 -37.14 -7.40
CA GLN A 117 14.49 -38.31 -7.60
C GLN A 117 14.62 -38.56 -9.09
N ASP A 118 15.76 -38.13 -9.60
CA ASP A 118 16.34 -38.49 -10.88
C ASP A 118 16.29 -40.01 -11.05
N HIS A 119 15.37 -40.50 -11.89
CA HIS A 119 15.42 -41.85 -12.44
C HIS A 119 16.54 -41.92 -13.47
N GLY A 120 17.78 -41.91 -12.98
CA GLY A 120 18.96 -42.27 -13.74
C GLY A 120 18.91 -43.75 -14.12
N THR A 121 18.73 -44.00 -15.40
CA THR A 121 18.86 -45.32 -16.03
C THR A 121 20.35 -45.68 -16.13
N ILE A 122 20.79 -46.77 -15.49
CA ILE A 122 21.89 -47.64 -15.96
C ILE A 122 21.55 -49.09 -15.58
#